data_AF-A0A932GAA1-F1
#
_entry.id   AF-A0A932GAA1-F1
#
_cell.length_a   1.000
_cell.length_b   1.000
_cell.length_c   1.000
_cell.angle_alpha   90.00
_cell.angle_beta   90.00
_cell.angle_gamma   90.00
#
_symmetry.space_group_name_H-M   'P 1'
#
loop_
_entity.id
_entity.type
_entity.pdbx_description
1 polymer ?
#
loop_
_entity_poly.entity_id
_entity_poly.type
_entity_poly.pdbx_seq_one_letter_code
_entity_poly.pdbx_strand_id
1 'polypeptide(L)' 'MSDLETLIHHHLAARERRVIEEPRTRRAAVLVPLYDTEQGPFVLFTKRTDTVEHRKGQISFPGGA' A
#
# COMPACT_ATOMS: atom_id res chain seq x y z
N MET A 1 8.25 -10.25 17.94
CA MET A 1 7.86 -10.01 16.54
C MET A 1 6.98 -11.17 16.14
N SER A 2 5.86 -10.93 15.44
CA SER A 2 5.04 -12.05 14.94
C SER A 2 5.77 -12.81 13.82
N ASP A 3 5.35 -14.04 13.53
CA ASP A 3 5.90 -14.82 12.41
C ASP A 3 5.72 -14.06 11.09
N LEU A 4 4.57 -13.40 10.93
CA LEU A 4 4.26 -12.59 9.76
C LEU A 4 5.20 -11.38 9.64
N GLU A 5 5.42 -10.64 10.73
CA GLU A 5 6.34 -9.50 10.77
C GLU A 5 7.76 -9.92 10.33
N THR A 6 8.23 -11.06 10.86
CA THR A 6 9.56 -11.61 10.54
C THR A 6 9.67 -11.98 9.06
N LEU A 7 8.66 -12.66 8.51
CA LEU A 7 8.60 -13.01 7.09
C LEU A 7 8.58 -11.77 6.18
N ILE A 8 7.80 -10.74 6.54
CA ILE A 8 7.72 -9.49 5.79
C ILE A 8 9.10 -8.81 5.76
N HIS A 9 9.75 -8.64 6.91
CA HIS A 9 11.06 -8.01 6.97
C HIS A 9 12.09 -8.77 6.15
N HIS A 10 12.12 -10.11 6.24
CA HIS A 10 13.01 -10.94 5.45
C HIS A 10 12.80 -10.74 3.94
N HIS A 11 11.56 -10.81 3.47
CA HIS A 11 11.26 -10.67 2.04
C HIS A 11 11.45 -9.25 1.51
N LEU A 12 11.12 -8.22 2.30
CA LEU A 12 11.29 -6.83 1.87
C LEU A 12 12.76 -6.40 1.88
N ALA A 13 13.56 -6.91 2.82
CA ALA A 13 15.00 -6.63 2.87
C ALA A 13 15.74 -7.21 1.65
N ALA A 14 15.26 -8.33 1.09
CA ALA A 14 15.83 -8.93 -0.11
C ALA A 14 15.38 -8.27 -1.42
N ARG A 15 14.42 -7.34 -1.40
CA ARG A 15 13.93 -6.69 -2.62
C ARG A 15 14.83 -5.53 -3.02
N GLU A 16 15.35 -5.58 -4.23
CA GLU A 16 16.01 -4.44 -4.85
C GLU A 16 14.99 -3.34 -5.17
N ARG A 17 15.26 -2.11 -4.69
CA ARG A 17 14.42 -0.95 -4.98
C ARG A 17 14.53 -0.60 -6.46
N ARG A 18 13.42 -0.77 -7.19
CA ARG A 18 13.30 -0.29 -8.57
C ARG A 18 12.90 1.18 -8.58
N VAL A 19 13.72 1.99 -9.23
CA VAL A 19 13.47 3.43 -9.43
C VAL A 19 13.07 3.64 -10.88
N ILE A 20 11.98 4.36 -11.10
CA ILE A 20 11.56 4.80 -12.42
C ILE A 20 11.79 6.32 -12.46
N GLU A 21 12.75 6.75 -13.25
CA GLU A 21 13.02 8.18 -13.48
C GLU A 21 12.18 8.66 -14.66
N GLU A 22 10.98 9.15 -14.37
CA GLU A 22 10.10 9.76 -15.37
C GLU A 22 9.74 11.20 -14.95
N PRO A 23 10.52 12.21 -15.37
CA PRO A 23 10.37 13.59 -14.92
C PRO A 23 9.01 14.21 -15.25
N ARG A 24 8.29 13.67 -16.23
CA ARG A 24 6.99 14.20 -16.68
C ARG A 24 5.81 13.65 -15.85
N THR A 25 6.05 12.74 -14.93
CA THR A 25 4.99 12.18 -14.07
C THR A 25 4.84 12.93 -12.76
N ARG A 26 3.60 13.04 -12.27
CA ARG A 26 3.33 13.51 -10.91
C ARG A 26 3.74 12.43 -9.92
N ARG A 27 4.54 12.79 -8.91
CA ARG A 27 4.90 11.88 -7.82
C ARG A 27 3.65 11.49 -7.05
N ALA A 28 3.51 10.21 -6.76
CA ALA A 28 2.44 9.67 -5.96
C ALA A 28 2.96 8.52 -5.12
N ALA A 29 2.33 8.25 -3.99
CA ALA A 29 2.67 7.13 -3.13
C ALA A 29 1.41 6.57 -2.48
N VAL A 30 1.47 5.26 -2.19
CA VAL A 30 0.46 4.55 -1.42
C VAL A 30 1.13 3.80 -0.28
N LEU A 31 0.40 3.64 0.81
CA LEU A 31 0.73 2.71 1.87
C LEU A 31 0.06 1.36 1.55
N VAL A 32 0.77 0.26 1.80
CA VAL A 32 0.19 -1.10 1.75
C VAL A 32 0.19 -1.64 3.18
N PRO A 33 -0.90 -1.43 3.95
CA PRO A 33 -0.95 -1.84 5.35
C PRO A 33 -1.21 -3.34 5.45
N LEU A 34 -0.38 -4.03 6.23
CA LEU A 34 -0.52 -5.46 6.54
C LEU A 34 -0.91 -5.58 8.02
N TYR A 35 -2.06 -6.17 8.30
CA TYR A 35 -2.58 -6.38 9.65
C TYR A 35 -2.49 -7.85 10.00
N ASP A 36 -1.84 -8.16 11.11
CA ASP A 36 -1.84 -9.48 11.72
C ASP A 36 -3.01 -9.57 12.71
N THR A 37 -3.91 -10.52 12.52
CA THR A 37 -5.11 -10.68 13.35
C THR A 37 -5.28 -12.14 13.76
N GLU A 38 -6.11 -12.40 14.77
CA GLU A 38 -6.43 -13.78 15.19
C GLU A 38 -7.05 -14.64 14.08
N GLN A 39 -7.62 -14.01 13.04
CA GLN A 39 -8.22 -14.68 11.89
C GLN A 39 -7.22 -14.88 10.73
N GLY A 40 -5.99 -14.40 10.90
CA GLY A 40 -4.93 -14.39 9.89
C GLY A 40 -4.59 -12.99 9.36
N PRO A 41 -3.74 -12.91 8.32
CA PRO A 41 -3.28 -11.64 7.76
C PRO A 41 -4.33 -10.95 6.90
N PHE A 42 -4.49 -9.65 7.07
CA PHE A 42 -5.38 -8.80 6.28
C PHE A 42 -4.64 -7.64 5.62
N VAL A 43 -5.21 -7.16 4.52
CA VAL A 43 -4.76 -5.97 3.81
C VAL A 43 -5.85 -4.90 3.91
N LEU A 44 -5.48 -3.68 4.30
CA LEU A 44 -6.42 -2.58 4.41
C LEU A 44 -6.56 -1.84 3.09
N PHE A 45 -7.81 -1.59 2.72
CA PHE A 45 -8.19 -0.72 1.61
C PHE A 45 -9.09 0.41 2.09
N THR A 46 -9.14 1.48 1.32
CA THR A 46 -10.09 2.58 1.49
C THR A 46 -11.08 2.58 0.34
N LYS A 47 -12.35 2.87 0.63
CA LYS A 47 -13.33 3.24 -0.40
C LYS A 47 -13.38 4.75 -0.47
N ARG A 48 -13.00 5.34 -1.61
CA ARG A 48 -13.05 6.79 -1.80
C ARG A 48 -14.50 7.26 -1.73
N THR A 49 -14.72 8.40 -1.07
CA THR A 49 -16.06 8.99 -0.96
C THR A 49 -16.60 9.37 -2.34
N ASP A 50 -17.90 9.62 -2.45
CA ASP A 50 -18.49 10.11 -3.71
C ASP A 50 -18.25 11.62 -3.94
N THR A 51 -17.66 12.27 -2.93
CA THR A 51 -17.40 13.71 -2.92
C THR A 51 -16.02 14.10 -3.42
N VAL A 52 -15.08 13.16 -3.58
CA VAL A 52 -13.75 13.48 -4.14
C VAL A 52 -13.82 13.77 -5.64
N GLU A 53 -13.04 14.73 -6.14
CA GLU A 53 -13.09 15.16 -7.55
C GLU A 53 -12.77 14.03 -8.55
N HIS A 54 -11.91 13.08 -8.17
CA HIS A 54 -11.47 11.99 -9.04
C HIS A 54 -11.62 10.62 -8.37
N ARG A 55 -11.96 9.61 -9.19
CA ARG A 55 -12.02 8.18 -8.81
C ARG A 55 -12.97 7.89 -7.64
N LYS A 56 -14.16 8.52 -7.69
CA LYS A 56 -15.25 8.35 -6.72
C LYS A 56 -15.65 6.88 -6.58
N GLY A 57 -15.92 6.45 -5.35
CA GLY A 57 -16.39 5.09 -5.04
C GLY A 57 -15.37 3.95 -5.24
N GLN A 58 -14.15 4.24 -5.71
CA GLN A 58 -13.13 3.22 -5.97
C GLN A 58 -12.52 2.67 -4.67
N ILE A 59 -12.23 1.37 -4.67
CA ILE A 59 -11.43 0.71 -3.65
C ILE A 59 -9.96 0.90 -4.01
N SER A 60 -9.19 1.47 -3.10
CA SER A 60 -7.77 1.79 -3.32
C SER A 60 -6.97 1.67 -2.04
N PHE A 61 -5.66 1.44 -2.18
CA PHE A 61 -4.74 1.62 -1.06
C PHE A 61 -4.77 3.07 -0.55
N PRO A 62 -4.60 3.28 0.77
CA PRO A 62 -4.41 4.62 1.31
C PRO A 62 -3.23 5.31 0.61
N GLY A 63 -3.41 6.55 0.17
CA GLY A 63 -2.36 7.29 -0.51
C GLY A 63 -2.86 8.49 -1.30
N GLY A 64 -1.96 9.07 -2.09
CA GLY A 64 -2.23 10.27 -2.86
C GLY A 64 -1.12 10.61 -3.86
N ALA A 65 -1.46 11.53 -4.75
CA ALA A 65 -0.55 12.15 -5.71
C ALA A 65 -0.40 13.64 -5.38
#